data_AF-A0A5R8K7T6-F1
#
_entry.id   AF-A0A5R8K7T6-F1
#
_cell.length_a   1.000
_cell.length_b   1.000
_cell.length_c   1.000
_cell.angle_alpha   90.00
_cell.angle_beta   90.00
_cell.angle_gamma   90.00
#
_symmetry.space_group_name_H-M   'P 1'
#
loop_
_entity.id
_entity.type
_entity.pdbx_description
1 polymer ?
#
loop_
_entity_poly.entity_id
_entity_poly.type
_entity_poly.pdbx_seq_one_letter_code
_entity_poly.pdbx_strand_id
1 'polypeptide(L)'
;MVSQIEPDRYADTGFSVKDTAPKINALIFHRMMQKTPSERMLMGMDMLATARQLVWSTLPPELTDQARRKAFYERFYNEPCPLKK
;
A
#
# COMPACT_ATOMS: atom_id res chain seq x y z
N MET A 1 12.99 -1.17 -27.61
CA MET A 1 13.45 -0.39 -26.45
C MET A 1 13.14 -1.22 -25.21
N VAL A 2 14.12 -1.98 -24.71
CA VAL A 2 13.95 -2.78 -23.49
C VAL A 2 14.19 -1.84 -22.32
N SER A 3 13.25 -1.76 -21.37
CA SER A 3 13.39 -0.93 -20.18
C SER A 3 14.68 -1.31 -19.44
N GLN A 4 15.55 -0.33 -19.18
CA GLN A 4 16.79 -0.47 -18.39
C GLN A 4 16.52 -0.47 -16.88
N ILE A 5 15.26 -0.28 -16.48
CA ILE A 5 14.82 -0.36 -15.08
C ILE A 5 14.59 -1.83 -14.79
N GLU A 6 15.37 -2.42 -13.87
CA GLU A 6 15.03 -3.73 -13.30
C GLU A 6 13.60 -3.66 -12.79
N PRO A 7 12.64 -4.35 -13.42
CA PRO A 7 11.28 -4.24 -13.00
C PRO A 7 11.19 -4.90 -11.63
N ASP A 8 10.76 -4.12 -10.64
CA ASP A 8 10.40 -4.58 -9.30
C ASP A 8 9.22 -5.58 -9.32
N ARG A 9 8.75 -5.95 -10.52
CA ARG A 9 7.63 -6.85 -10.86
C ARG A 9 8.10 -7.92 -11.85
N TYR A 10 7.55 -9.14 -11.74
CA TYR A 10 7.83 -10.15 -12.77
C TYR A 10 7.21 -9.74 -14.11
N ALA A 11 7.97 -9.91 -15.20
CA ALA A 11 7.61 -9.40 -16.53
C ALA A 11 6.36 -10.07 -17.12
N ASP A 12 6.03 -11.27 -16.67
CA ASP A 12 4.91 -12.09 -17.12
C ASP A 12 3.58 -11.74 -16.43
N THR A 13 3.63 -11.38 -15.16
CA THR A 13 2.44 -11.15 -14.32
C THR A 13 2.25 -9.69 -13.91
N GLY A 14 3.31 -8.88 -13.96
CA GLY A 14 3.33 -7.54 -13.38
C GLY A 14 3.14 -7.54 -11.86
N PHE A 15 3.19 -8.70 -11.19
CA PHE A 15 3.01 -8.86 -9.76
C PHE A 15 4.37 -9.10 -9.10
N SER A 16 4.57 -8.58 -7.90
CA SER A 16 5.74 -8.90 -7.07
C SER A 16 5.53 -8.35 -5.67
N VAL A 17 5.80 -9.19 -4.69
CA VAL A 17 5.98 -8.81 -3.30
C VAL A 17 7.48 -8.79 -3.02
N LYS A 18 7.97 -7.67 -2.47
CA LYS A 18 9.37 -7.50 -2.08
C LYS A 18 9.78 -8.56 -1.06
N ASP A 19 11.04 -8.97 -1.10
CA ASP A 19 11.65 -9.95 -0.18
C ASP A 19 10.91 -11.31 -0.13
N THR A 20 10.19 -11.65 -1.20
CA THR A 20 9.42 -12.90 -1.32
C THR A 20 10.01 -13.76 -2.44
N ALA A 21 10.25 -15.04 -2.16
CA ALA A 21 10.83 -15.96 -3.13
C ALA A 21 9.92 -16.11 -4.39
N PRO A 22 10.49 -16.31 -5.61
CA PRO A 22 9.70 -16.33 -6.84
C PRO A 22 8.55 -17.34 -6.86
N LYS A 23 8.78 -18.54 -6.33
CA LYS A 23 7.76 -19.58 -6.22
C LYS A 23 6.55 -19.14 -5.38
N ILE A 24 6.79 -18.36 -4.33
CA ILE A 24 5.74 -17.86 -3.44
C ILE A 24 4.98 -16.72 -4.13
N ASN A 25 5.67 -15.82 -4.83
CA ASN A 25 5.02 -14.77 -5.62
C ASN A 25 4.10 -15.35 -6.70
N ALA A 26 4.54 -16.38 -7.42
CA ALA A 26 3.70 -17.08 -8.40
C ALA A 26 2.45 -17.69 -7.75
N LEU A 27 2.61 -18.33 -6.58
CA LEU A 27 1.48 -18.86 -5.82
C LEU A 27 0.48 -17.76 -5.43
N ILE A 28 0.96 -16.64 -4.89
CA ILE A 28 0.11 -15.50 -4.50
C ILE A 28 -0.63 -14.96 -5.72
N PHE A 29 0.06 -14.74 -6.84
CA PHE A 29 -0.54 -14.27 -8.08
C PHE A 29 -1.68 -15.21 -8.54
N HIS A 30 -1.43 -16.52 -8.59
CA HIS A 30 -2.46 -17.49 -8.98
C HIS A 30 -3.68 -17.45 -8.06
N ARG A 31 -3.49 -17.33 -6.74
CA ARG A 31 -4.62 -17.21 -5.79
C ARG A 31 -5.39 -15.91 -5.98
N MET A 32 -4.71 -14.81 -6.32
CA MET A 32 -5.37 -13.54 -6.63
C MET A 32 -6.19 -13.64 -7.92
N MET A 33 -5.70 -14.33 -8.95
CA MET A 33 -6.41 -14.49 -10.22
C MET A 33 -7.62 -15.43 -10.12
N GLN A 34 -7.68 -16.30 -9.11
CA GLN A 34 -8.87 -17.10 -8.80
C GLN A 34 -10.03 -16.28 -8.21
N LYS A 35 -9.77 -15.06 -7.74
CA LYS A 35 -10.80 -14.14 -7.22
C LYS A 35 -11.44 -13.35 -8.34
N THR A 36 -12.69 -12.95 -8.14
CA THR A 36 -13.36 -11.98 -9.00
C THR A 36 -12.70 -10.60 -8.92
N PRO A 37 -12.85 -9.74 -9.94
CA PRO A 37 -12.36 -8.36 -9.87
C PRO A 37 -12.87 -7.59 -8.65
N SER A 38 -14.14 -7.76 -8.30
CA SER A 38 -14.76 -7.10 -7.14
C SER A 38 -14.15 -7.53 -5.81
N GLU A 39 -13.88 -8.83 -5.63
CA GLU A 39 -13.21 -9.33 -4.41
C GLU A 39 -11.79 -8.77 -4.28
N ARG A 40 -11.05 -8.66 -5.38
CA ARG A 40 -9.71 -8.04 -5.35
C ARG A 40 -9.79 -6.56 -4.98
N MET A 41 -10.78 -5.84 -5.49
CA MET A 41 -11.00 -4.43 -5.15
C MET A 41 -11.34 -4.26 -3.67
N LEU A 42 -12.27 -5.06 -3.14
CA LEU A 42 -12.65 -5.01 -1.72
C LEU A 42 -11.47 -5.33 -0.81
N MET A 43 -10.68 -6.35 -1.15
CA MET A 43 -9.45 -6.66 -0.41
C MET A 43 -8.50 -5.46 -0.34
N GLY A 44 -8.28 -4.75 -1.45
CA GLY A 44 -7.47 -3.53 -1.47
C GLY A 44 -8.05 -2.42 -0.58
N MET A 45 -9.36 -2.24 -0.58
CA MET A 45 -10.05 -1.24 0.26
C MET A 45 -9.95 -1.58 1.75
N ASP A 46 -10.09 -2.85 2.11
CA ASP A 46 -9.96 -3.33 3.49
C ASP A 46 -8.54 -3.17 4.01
N MET A 47 -7.54 -3.49 3.17
CA MET A 47 -6.13 -3.24 3.48
C MET A 47 -5.87 -1.75 3.71
N LEU A 48 -6.40 -0.88 2.85
CA LEU A 48 -6.28 0.57 3.00
C LEU A 48 -6.93 1.06 4.31
N ALA A 49 -8.15 0.61 4.60
CA ALA A 49 -8.86 0.98 5.82
C ALA A 49 -8.07 0.58 7.08
N THR A 50 -7.53 -0.64 7.08
CA THR A 50 -6.69 -1.16 8.16
C THR A 50 -5.42 -0.33 8.34
N ALA A 51 -4.70 -0.03 7.25
CA ALA A 51 -3.48 0.77 7.29
C ALA A 51 -3.77 2.19 7.82
N ARG A 52 -4.88 2.80 7.42
CA ARG A 52 -5.31 4.11 7.93
C ARG A 52 -5.57 4.08 9.43
N GLN A 53 -6.27 3.06 9.92
CA GLN A 53 -6.55 2.91 11.35
C GLN A 53 -5.27 2.73 12.16
N LEU A 54 -4.35 1.88 11.69
CA LEU A 54 -3.07 1.66 12.35
C LEU A 54 -2.24 2.94 12.46
N VAL A 55 -2.11 3.70 11.36
CA VAL A 55 -1.37 4.97 11.42
C VAL A 55 -2.05 5.94 12.37
N TRP A 56 -3.38 6.09 12.29
CA TRP A 56 -4.14 7.02 13.13
C TRP A 56 -4.05 6.71 14.63
N SER A 57 -4.05 5.42 15.00
CA SER A 57 -3.97 5.00 16.40
C SER A 57 -2.61 5.25 17.03
N THR A 58 -1.55 5.40 16.22
CA THR A 58 -0.20 5.72 16.73
C THR A 58 0.04 7.20 16.98
N LEU A 59 -0.89 8.09 16.59
CA LEU A 59 -0.71 9.53 16.73
C LEU A 59 -1.05 10.01 18.15
N PRO A 60 -0.26 10.93 18.73
CA PRO A 60 -0.53 11.47 20.07
C PRO A 60 -1.93 12.11 20.15
N PRO A 61 -2.76 11.75 21.14
CA PRO A 61 -4.11 12.29 21.28
C PRO A 61 -4.14 13.77 21.71
N GLU A 62 -3.03 14.30 22.20
CA GLU A 62 -2.88 15.69 22.67
C GLU A 62 -2.71 16.70 21.52
N LEU A 63 -2.48 16.21 20.30
CA LEU A 63 -2.40 17.06 19.11
C LEU A 63 -3.76 17.66 18.80
N THR A 64 -3.75 18.92 18.34
CA THR A 64 -4.94 19.50 17.70
C THR A 64 -5.32 18.68 16.47
N ASP A 65 -6.61 18.67 16.12
CA ASP A 65 -7.09 17.92 14.95
C ASP A 65 -6.31 18.26 13.67
N GLN A 66 -5.94 19.53 13.50
CA GLN A 66 -5.16 19.97 12.34
C GLN A 66 -3.73 19.40 12.36
N ALA A 67 -3.05 19.47 13.51
CA ALA A 67 -1.71 18.90 13.65
C ALA A 67 -1.73 17.38 13.50
N ARG A 68 -2.78 16.72 14.00
CA ARG A 68 -2.98 15.28 13.89
C ARG A 68 -3.25 14.84 12.45
N ARG A 69 -4.05 15.59 11.68
CA ARG A 69 -4.25 15.35 10.24
C ARG A 69 -2.97 15.53 9.44
N LYS A 70 -2.17 16.55 9.77
CA LYS A 70 -0.86 16.77 9.15
C LYS A 70 0.09 15.60 9.42
N ALA A 71 0.23 15.20 10.69
CA ALA A 71 1.07 14.08 11.09
C ALA A 71 0.61 12.74 10.47
N PHE A 72 -0.71 12.55 10.36
CA PHE A 72 -1.28 11.40 9.64
C PHE A 72 -0.83 11.38 8.18
N TYR A 73 -0.97 12.49 7.46
CA TYR A 73 -0.58 12.58 6.05
C TYR A 73 0.90 12.24 5.86
N GLU A 74 1.76 12.91 6.63
CA GLU A 74 3.22 12.77 6.52
C GLU A 74 3.65 11.33 6.81
N ARG A 75 3.01 10.66 7.77
CA ARG A 75 3.30 9.27 8.11
C ARG A 75 2.72 8.27 7.11
N PHE A 76 1.50 8.49 6.63
CA PHE A 76 0.80 7.54 5.76
C PHE A 76 1.36 7.57 4.33
N TYR A 77 1.67 8.76 3.81
CA TYR A 77 2.18 8.94 2.44
C TYR A 77 3.70 9.05 2.37
N ASN A 78 4.38 9.22 3.51
CA ASN A 78 5.83 9.44 3.58
C ASN A 78 6.29 10.66 2.75
N GLU A 79 5.46 11.71 2.71
CA GLU A 79 5.65 12.93 1.95
C GLU A 79 5.21 14.15 2.78
N PRO A 80 5.79 15.34 2.57
CA PRO A 80 5.37 16.54 3.29
C PRO A 80 3.90 16.87 3.01
N CYS A 81 3.15 17.21 4.06
CA CYS A 81 1.74 17.55 3.90
C CYS A 81 1.57 18.84 3.06
N PRO A 82 0.79 18.81 1.96
CA PRO A 82 0.60 19.98 1.10
C PRO A 82 -0.34 21.02 1.71
N LEU A 83 -1.07 20.67 2.79
CA LEU A 83 -1.94 21.60 3.49
C LEU A 83 -1.07 22.65 4.21
N LYS A 84 -1.17 23.90 3.75
CA LYS A 84 -0.57 25.05 4.44
C LYS A 84 -1.31 25.29 5.77
N LYS A 85 -0.56 25.76 6.76
CA LYS A 85 -1.00 26.07 8.13
C LYS A 85 -2.35 26.78 8.17
#